data_AF-A0A0S9CBF1-F1
#
_entry.id   AF-A0A0S9CBF1-F1
#
_cell.length_a   1.000
_cell.length_b   1.000
_cell.length_c   1.000
_cell.angle_alpha   90.00
_cell.angle_beta   90.00
_cell.angle_gamma   90.00
#
_symmetry.space_group_name_H-M   'P 1'
#
loop_
_entity.id
_entity.type
_entity.pdbx_description
1 polymer ?
#
loop_
_entity_poly.entity_id
_entity_poly.type
_entity_poly.pdbx_seq_one_letter_code
_entity_poly.pdbx_strand_id
1 'polypeptide(L)'
;MTDDGDTGDYSAMDGRLRRRRVLTGGALVACAPFADVGQAQVRDFGQVGGRAGGDVSGTLEHMLNMVHDNPGEPPFVTRYHDPAFLKDKGYTGQVPRTFLPCTVTYAAIAPGLMPPGSAQRRKVEAYAATLDLLFARAKAAGMPVYPFTDLLVLPKALVETDGPMLVTEAQRADHATLGGASLAANVLAPRTEQLLRAQIAEIFDRFPTIDGITTRFGETYLFEWPEYAGSSPARTPEEQARLIAILRDEVCVKRGKRLFYRTWDFGRVHTQPALYLAATDPVEPHPLLTMSIKHVGADFLRLQPFNQTLGIGRHRQIVEVSSSQAGIYGKNAHPYYFGQGVIDGWPRHPWIDAVERTPWRSLRELTASPLLTGVWTWSRGDGWRGPYTPDEMWVDLGEAVMRGFRDAPATPEPVLFAAAARAVTGVTDRDLPLLRDLSLLSASASLAGQDTVHMTPAEWNRRAGVLPKDFVLSGSYPQQWWCRDDGISAIDLTPVILAGKAAPVRAEKARAVADWQRIEALSRRIRLPDPTRQAFLEISCAYGRIKYALFEQIWLMQLLAAEAALSNRPLARVPMRRAIAAYDHHWGEWEALHASSPLCPTLYSDRSVKYVDAAPFREVLDAYRNQVA
;
A
#
# COMPACT_ATOMS: atom_id res chain seq x y z
N MET A 1 -41.49 -1.89 -15.24
CA MET A 1 -42.65 -1.79 -14.34
C MET A 1 -42.08 -1.31 -13.02
N THR A 2 -42.57 -0.15 -12.60
CA THR A 2 -42.12 0.72 -11.50
C THR A 2 -42.39 0.13 -10.13
N ASP A 3 -41.50 0.44 -9.17
CA ASP A 3 -41.75 0.94 -7.80
C ASP A 3 -40.40 0.88 -7.05
N ASP A 4 -39.73 2.00 -6.76
CA ASP A 4 -39.98 3.03 -5.73
C ASP A 4 -39.83 2.53 -4.29
N GLY A 5 -38.93 3.19 -3.56
CA GLY A 5 -38.54 2.84 -2.19
C GLY A 5 -37.55 3.81 -1.56
N ASP A 6 -37.99 5.07 -1.44
CA ASP A 6 -37.82 5.96 -0.27
C ASP A 6 -36.43 6.51 0.09
N THR A 7 -36.18 7.76 -0.34
CA THR A 7 -35.13 8.65 0.13
C THR A 7 -35.68 9.59 1.21
N GLY A 8 -35.23 9.41 2.46
CA GLY A 8 -35.57 10.29 3.58
C GLY A 8 -34.85 11.64 3.52
N ASP A 9 -35.64 12.70 3.36
CA ASP A 9 -35.30 14.12 3.45
C ASP A 9 -35.11 14.55 4.92
N TYR A 10 -34.03 15.28 5.22
CA TYR A 10 -33.88 16.07 6.44
C TYR A 10 -33.32 17.45 6.07
N SER A 11 -34.23 18.34 5.68
CA SER A 11 -34.00 19.78 5.64
C SER A 11 -34.74 20.46 6.79
N ALA A 12 -34.00 21.20 7.63
CA ALA A 12 -34.36 22.51 8.21
C ALA A 12 -33.57 22.78 9.51
N MET A 13 -32.72 23.81 9.48
CA MET A 13 -32.70 24.82 10.55
C MET A 13 -32.10 26.13 10.02
N ASP A 14 -32.93 27.16 10.11
CA ASP A 14 -32.69 28.57 9.81
C ASP A 14 -31.74 29.20 10.86
N GLY A 15 -30.89 30.13 10.43
CA GLY A 15 -29.82 30.69 11.25
C GLY A 15 -29.21 31.94 10.63
N ARG A 16 -30.01 33.00 10.53
CA ARG A 16 -29.63 34.35 10.09
C ARG A 16 -28.40 34.87 10.83
N LEU A 17 -27.33 35.22 10.10
CA LEU A 17 -26.29 36.13 10.60
C LEU A 17 -25.80 37.10 9.51
N ARG A 18 -25.53 38.32 9.97
CA ARG A 18 -25.58 39.59 9.26
C ARG A 18 -24.36 39.86 8.39
N ARG A 19 -24.62 40.48 7.23
CA ARG A 19 -23.63 41.09 6.32
C ARG A 19 -22.79 42.16 7.03
N ARG A 20 -21.46 42.12 6.85
CA ARG A 20 -20.59 43.31 6.92
C ARG A 20 -19.72 43.39 5.67
N ARG A 21 -19.80 44.54 5.00
CA ARG A 21 -18.92 45.00 3.92
C ARG A 21 -17.50 45.20 4.47
N VAL A 22 -16.49 44.79 3.71
CA VAL A 22 -15.18 45.45 3.68
C VAL A 22 -14.72 45.55 2.22
N LEU A 23 -14.11 46.71 1.93
CA LEU A 23 -13.78 47.29 0.65
C LEU A 23 -12.50 46.72 0.02
N THR A 24 -12.55 46.66 -1.32
CA THR A 24 -11.53 46.86 -2.37
C THR A 24 -10.05 47.01 -2.02
N GLY A 25 -9.21 46.34 -2.81
CA GLY A 25 -7.80 46.70 -3.02
C GLY A 25 -7.09 45.74 -3.98
N GLY A 26 -7.18 45.99 -5.28
CA GLY A 26 -6.44 45.25 -6.30
C GLY A 26 -5.03 45.80 -6.50
N ALA A 27 -4.09 44.93 -6.84
CA ALA A 27 -2.84 45.30 -7.50
C ALA A 27 -2.41 44.18 -8.45
N LEU A 28 -2.32 44.55 -9.74
CA LEU A 28 -1.70 43.75 -10.79
C LEU A 28 -0.21 43.55 -10.51
N VAL A 29 0.31 42.35 -10.74
CA VAL A 29 1.75 42.14 -10.94
C VAL A 29 1.96 41.49 -12.30
N ALA A 30 2.74 42.19 -13.13
CA ALA A 30 3.05 41.87 -14.51
C ALA A 30 3.91 40.60 -14.63
N CYS A 31 3.61 39.79 -15.65
CA CYS A 31 4.44 38.69 -16.12
C CYS A 31 5.63 39.23 -16.94
N ALA A 32 6.84 38.74 -16.66
CA ALA A 32 8.00 38.85 -17.54
C ALA A 32 8.66 37.45 -17.71
N PRO A 33 9.32 37.18 -18.85
CA PRO A 33 9.43 35.84 -19.42
C PRO A 33 10.62 35.02 -18.87
N PHE A 34 10.40 33.71 -18.84
CA PHE A 34 11.39 32.68 -18.54
C PHE A 34 12.46 32.60 -19.64
N ALA A 35 13.72 32.77 -19.26
CA ALA A 35 14.88 32.26 -19.98
C ALA A 35 15.97 31.94 -18.95
N ASP A 36 16.14 30.65 -18.65
CA ASP A 36 17.41 29.91 -18.63
C ASP A 36 17.16 28.53 -17.97
N VAL A 37 16.89 27.49 -18.76
CA VAL A 37 16.79 26.10 -18.25
C VAL A 37 18.19 25.51 -18.26
N GLY A 38 19.03 26.01 -17.37
CA GLY A 38 20.30 25.40 -17.01
C GLY A 38 20.07 24.09 -16.24
N GLN A 39 20.86 23.08 -16.59
CA GLN A 39 20.89 21.73 -16.02
C GLN A 39 20.50 21.65 -14.53
N ALA A 40 19.24 21.31 -14.25
CA ALA A 40 18.86 20.78 -12.95
C ALA A 40 19.41 19.34 -12.86
N GLN A 41 20.55 19.21 -12.18
CA GLN A 41 20.95 17.96 -11.55
C GLN A 41 19.74 17.34 -10.84
N VAL A 42 19.67 16.01 -10.82
CA VAL A 42 18.69 15.23 -10.06
C VAL A 42 18.87 15.58 -8.56
N ARG A 43 18.26 16.69 -8.12
CA ARG A 43 18.51 17.35 -6.82
C ARG A 43 17.64 16.80 -5.69
N ASP A 44 16.68 15.93 -5.98
CA ASP A 44 15.76 15.42 -4.95
C ASP A 44 16.43 14.42 -4.01
N PHE A 45 17.32 13.56 -4.51
CA PHE A 45 18.11 12.64 -3.69
C PHE A 45 19.52 13.19 -3.38
N GLY A 46 19.65 14.51 -3.24
CA GLY A 46 20.90 15.14 -2.80
C GLY A 46 21.40 14.49 -1.50
N GLN A 47 22.73 14.38 -1.31
CA GLN A 47 23.40 13.64 -0.23
C GLN A 47 22.53 13.55 1.03
N VAL A 48 21.76 12.47 1.13
CA VAL A 48 20.94 12.23 2.32
C VAL A 48 21.98 12.01 3.41
N GLY A 49 22.04 12.95 4.35
CA GLY A 49 22.98 12.94 5.46
C GLY A 49 22.67 11.78 6.38
N GLY A 50 22.99 10.57 5.95
CA GLY A 50 22.93 9.39 6.78
C GLY A 50 23.91 9.60 7.91
N ARG A 51 23.41 9.68 9.15
CA ARG A 51 24.24 9.29 10.28
C ARG A 51 24.62 7.84 10.00
N ALA A 52 25.92 7.54 10.04
CA ALA A 52 26.38 6.16 9.96
C ALA A 52 25.59 5.36 11.00
N GLY A 53 24.87 4.32 10.55
CA GLY A 53 24.27 3.35 11.47
C GLY A 53 25.36 2.79 12.38
N GLY A 54 24.95 2.22 13.52
CA GLY A 54 25.88 1.48 14.36
C GLY A 54 26.62 0.41 13.54
N ASP A 55 27.76 -0.05 14.04
CA ASP A 55 28.59 -1.08 13.42
C ASP A 55 27.87 -2.44 13.39
N VAL A 56 26.83 -2.55 12.55
CA VAL A 56 26.13 -3.81 12.27
C VAL A 56 26.96 -4.54 11.23
N SER A 57 28.02 -5.16 11.71
CA SER A 57 28.81 -6.14 10.97
C SER A 57 28.05 -7.46 10.94
N GLY A 58 26.98 -7.56 10.14
CA GLY A 58 26.26 -8.81 10.02
C GLY A 58 25.01 -8.76 9.14
N THR A 59 24.63 -9.93 8.65
CA THR A 59 23.35 -10.17 7.97
C THR A 59 22.20 -10.08 8.97
N LEU A 60 21.06 -9.45 8.59
CA LEU A 60 19.86 -9.50 9.43
C LEU A 60 19.29 -10.93 9.45
N GLU A 61 18.65 -11.36 10.54
CA GLU A 61 18.14 -12.72 10.69
C GLU A 61 17.11 -13.06 9.59
N HIS A 62 16.13 -12.17 9.37
CA HIS A 62 14.99 -12.46 8.53
C HIS A 62 15.02 -11.74 7.18
N MET A 63 14.75 -12.50 6.13
CA MET A 63 14.31 -12.01 4.82
C MET A 63 13.06 -12.82 4.44
N LEU A 64 11.89 -12.19 4.55
CA LEU A 64 10.60 -12.84 4.23
C LEU A 64 10.07 -12.33 2.89
N ASN A 65 9.43 -13.21 2.12
CA ASN A 65 8.72 -12.82 0.90
C ASN A 65 7.23 -13.10 1.01
N MET A 66 6.41 -12.17 0.51
CA MET A 66 5.00 -12.39 0.23
C MET A 66 4.66 -12.11 -1.23
N VAL A 67 3.79 -12.97 -1.76
CA VAL A 67 2.89 -12.65 -2.85
C VAL A 67 1.48 -12.66 -2.28
N HIS A 68 0.80 -11.52 -2.31
CA HIS A 68 -0.62 -11.45 -1.99
C HIS A 68 -1.41 -11.37 -3.29
N ASP A 69 -1.94 -12.49 -3.76
CA ASP A 69 -2.81 -12.52 -4.94
C ASP A 69 -4.04 -11.62 -4.74
N ASN A 70 -4.53 -11.04 -5.83
CA ASN A 70 -5.70 -10.17 -5.79
C ASN A 70 -6.93 -10.95 -5.34
N PRO A 71 -7.66 -10.50 -4.29
CA PRO A 71 -8.88 -11.18 -3.85
C PRO A 71 -9.93 -11.23 -4.97
N GLY A 72 -10.49 -12.42 -5.19
CA GLY A 72 -11.53 -12.63 -6.20
C GLY A 72 -11.02 -12.69 -7.65
N GLU A 73 -9.71 -12.73 -7.88
CA GLU A 73 -9.08 -12.84 -9.20
C GLU A 73 -8.13 -14.05 -9.24
N PRO A 74 -7.75 -14.55 -10.44
CA PRO A 74 -6.74 -15.60 -10.56
C PRO A 74 -5.41 -15.21 -9.89
N PRO A 75 -4.66 -16.18 -9.33
CA PRO A 75 -3.33 -15.91 -8.78
C PRO A 75 -2.38 -15.29 -9.80
N PHE A 76 -1.44 -14.47 -9.32
CA PHE A 76 -0.39 -13.92 -10.17
C PHE A 76 0.45 -15.06 -10.77
N VAL A 77 0.78 -14.93 -12.06
CA VAL A 77 1.85 -15.72 -12.66
C VAL A 77 3.17 -15.07 -12.27
N THR A 78 3.85 -15.63 -11.27
CA THR A 78 5.10 -15.09 -10.72
C THR A 78 5.98 -16.19 -10.16
N ARG A 79 7.30 -16.05 -10.30
CA ARG A 79 8.29 -16.95 -9.70
C ARG A 79 8.36 -16.81 -8.18
N TYR A 80 7.88 -15.69 -7.62
CA TYR A 80 7.86 -15.45 -6.18
C TYR A 80 6.89 -16.35 -5.40
N HIS A 81 6.06 -17.13 -6.11
CA HIS A 81 5.27 -18.22 -5.53
C HIS A 81 6.08 -19.51 -5.33
N ASP A 82 7.22 -19.68 -6.00
CA ASP A 82 8.02 -20.90 -5.93
C ASP A 82 8.96 -20.90 -4.72
N PRO A 83 8.78 -21.80 -3.73
CA PRO A 83 9.65 -21.88 -2.56
C PRO A 83 11.10 -22.24 -2.91
N ALA A 84 11.35 -22.99 -4.00
CA ALA A 84 12.71 -23.33 -4.42
C ALA A 84 13.46 -22.10 -4.93
N PHE A 85 12.79 -21.28 -5.75
CA PHE A 85 13.30 -19.99 -6.18
C PHE A 85 13.60 -19.07 -4.98
N LEU A 86 12.67 -18.95 -4.03
CA LEU A 86 12.90 -18.14 -2.82
C LEU A 86 14.10 -18.67 -2.01
N LYS A 87 14.26 -19.99 -1.90
CA LYS A 87 15.38 -20.60 -1.18
C LYS A 87 16.71 -20.30 -1.84
N ASP A 88 16.78 -20.43 -3.16
CA ASP A 88 17.96 -20.08 -3.97
C ASP A 88 18.36 -18.62 -3.79
N LYS A 89 17.36 -17.72 -3.71
CA LYS A 89 17.59 -16.31 -3.41
C LYS A 89 17.96 -16.04 -1.95
N GLY A 90 18.02 -17.03 -1.07
CA GLY A 90 18.43 -16.84 0.32
C GLY A 90 17.33 -16.27 1.23
N TYR A 91 16.07 -16.33 0.82
CA TYR A 91 14.96 -16.01 1.73
C TYR A 91 14.94 -16.99 2.90
N THR A 92 14.60 -16.46 4.07
CA THR A 92 14.49 -17.23 5.32
C THR A 92 13.06 -17.65 5.63
N GLY A 93 12.08 -17.23 4.82
CA GLY A 93 10.72 -17.71 4.91
C GLY A 93 9.81 -17.20 3.80
N GLN A 94 8.85 -18.04 3.43
CA GLN A 94 7.75 -17.71 2.54
C GLN A 94 6.49 -17.40 3.35
N VAL A 95 5.79 -16.35 2.96
CA VAL A 95 4.58 -15.86 3.62
C VAL A 95 3.40 -15.95 2.63
N PRO A 96 2.89 -17.17 2.34
CA PRO A 96 1.79 -17.34 1.40
C PRO A 96 0.48 -16.84 2.02
N ARG A 97 -0.34 -16.13 1.24
CA ARG A 97 -1.71 -15.79 1.67
C ARG A 97 -2.57 -17.06 1.70
N THR A 98 -3.16 -17.35 2.85
CA THR A 98 -4.02 -18.52 3.07
C THR A 98 -5.22 -18.16 3.93
N PHE A 99 -6.21 -19.04 3.99
CA PHE A 99 -7.30 -18.97 4.95
C PHE A 99 -7.26 -20.18 5.87
N LEU A 100 -6.23 -20.26 6.74
CA LEU A 100 -6.14 -21.36 7.71
C LEU A 100 -7.43 -21.56 8.55
N PRO A 101 -8.17 -20.51 8.95
CA PRO A 101 -9.49 -20.68 9.55
C PRO A 101 -10.52 -21.48 8.73
N CYS A 102 -10.39 -21.48 7.41
CA CYS A 102 -11.28 -22.22 6.50
C CYS A 102 -10.83 -23.67 6.29
N THR A 103 -9.81 -24.15 7.02
CA THR A 103 -9.42 -25.57 7.07
C THR A 103 -9.81 -26.26 8.38
N VAL A 104 -10.47 -25.55 9.31
CA VAL A 104 -10.89 -26.10 10.60
C VAL A 104 -12.39 -26.37 10.65
N THR A 105 -12.76 -27.30 11.53
CA THR A 105 -14.10 -27.89 11.64
C THR A 105 -14.76 -27.58 12.97
N TYR A 106 -13.98 -27.15 13.97
CA TYR A 106 -14.41 -26.84 15.34
C TYR A 106 -15.04 -28.01 16.09
N ALA A 107 -14.80 -29.25 15.63
CA ALA A 107 -15.47 -30.43 16.17
C ALA A 107 -15.27 -30.63 17.68
N ALA A 108 -14.14 -30.18 18.24
CA ALA A 108 -13.83 -30.28 19.67
C ALA A 108 -14.69 -29.36 20.55
N ILE A 109 -15.21 -28.26 20.01
CA ILE A 109 -15.89 -27.22 20.80
C ILE A 109 -17.30 -26.87 20.30
N ALA A 110 -17.65 -27.32 19.10
CA ALA A 110 -18.98 -27.27 18.52
C ALA A 110 -19.28 -28.59 17.78
N PRO A 111 -19.46 -29.71 18.52
CA PRO A 111 -19.75 -31.01 17.91
C PRO A 111 -21.00 -30.92 17.03
N GLY A 112 -20.88 -31.42 15.79
CA GLY A 112 -21.99 -31.39 14.84
C GLY A 112 -22.12 -30.10 14.02
N LEU A 113 -21.27 -29.08 14.22
CA LEU A 113 -21.24 -27.88 13.37
C LEU A 113 -21.03 -28.24 11.89
N MET A 114 -20.10 -29.16 11.62
CA MET A 114 -19.81 -29.69 10.29
C MET A 114 -19.82 -31.23 10.33
N PRO A 115 -20.99 -31.87 10.24
CA PRO A 115 -21.10 -33.32 10.30
C PRO A 115 -20.27 -34.01 9.21
N PRO A 116 -19.73 -35.21 9.46
CA PRO A 116 -19.05 -35.99 8.44
C PRO A 116 -19.91 -36.13 7.18
N GLY A 117 -19.33 -35.85 6.01
CA GLY A 117 -20.04 -35.91 4.75
C GLY A 117 -20.95 -34.71 4.44
N SER A 118 -20.98 -33.66 5.26
CA SER A 118 -21.66 -32.41 4.89
C SER A 118 -20.91 -31.71 3.73
N ALA A 119 -21.63 -30.90 2.95
CA ALA A 119 -21.03 -30.14 1.85
C ALA A 119 -19.94 -29.17 2.35
N GLN A 120 -20.19 -28.51 3.48
CA GLN A 120 -19.24 -27.61 4.12
C GLN A 120 -17.98 -28.36 4.57
N ARG A 121 -18.13 -29.52 5.22
CA ARG A 121 -16.98 -30.34 5.64
C ARG A 121 -16.13 -30.77 4.44
N ARG A 122 -16.75 -31.19 3.33
CA ARG A 122 -16.01 -31.53 2.11
C ARG A 122 -15.21 -30.36 1.56
N LYS A 123 -15.77 -29.14 1.57
CA LYS A 123 -15.07 -27.94 1.10
C LYS A 123 -13.87 -27.59 1.98
N VAL A 124 -14.03 -27.66 3.30
CA VAL A 124 -12.96 -27.46 4.30
C VAL A 124 -11.82 -28.46 4.09
N GLU A 125 -12.13 -29.76 3.96
CA GLU A 125 -11.11 -30.80 3.76
C GLU A 125 -10.42 -30.70 2.39
N ALA A 126 -11.15 -30.34 1.33
CA ALA A 126 -10.57 -30.12 0.00
C ALA A 126 -9.59 -28.94 0.00
N TYR A 127 -9.92 -27.84 0.69
CA TYR A 127 -9.00 -26.73 0.86
C TYR A 127 -7.79 -27.10 1.73
N ALA A 128 -8.01 -27.85 2.80
CA ALA A 128 -6.90 -28.36 3.62
C ALA A 128 -5.91 -29.21 2.79
N ALA A 129 -6.43 -30.08 1.90
CA ALA A 129 -5.60 -30.86 0.98
C ALA A 129 -4.82 -29.96 -0.02
N THR A 130 -5.37 -28.80 -0.40
CA THR A 130 -4.66 -27.83 -1.24
C THR A 130 -3.50 -27.20 -0.49
N LEU A 131 -3.70 -26.87 0.80
CA LEU A 131 -2.62 -26.33 1.64
C LEU A 131 -1.56 -27.39 1.97
N ASP A 132 -1.93 -28.67 2.11
CA ASP A 132 -0.95 -29.76 2.26
C ASP A 132 0.05 -29.78 1.10
N LEU A 133 -0.43 -29.63 -0.15
CA LEU A 133 0.42 -29.59 -1.33
C LEU A 133 1.35 -28.37 -1.32
N LEU A 134 0.83 -27.20 -0.91
CA LEU A 134 1.62 -25.98 -0.78
C LEU A 134 2.75 -26.16 0.25
N PHE A 135 2.41 -26.66 1.44
CA PHE A 135 3.38 -26.86 2.53
C PHE A 135 4.37 -27.99 2.24
N ALA A 136 3.94 -29.06 1.57
CA ALA A 136 4.83 -30.13 1.13
C ALA A 136 5.87 -29.64 0.12
N ARG A 137 5.47 -28.78 -0.83
CA ARG A 137 6.41 -28.16 -1.79
C ARG A 137 7.45 -27.29 -1.09
N ALA A 138 7.03 -26.46 -0.13
CA ALA A 138 7.96 -25.63 0.62
C ALA A 138 8.92 -26.45 1.50
N LYS A 139 8.40 -27.50 2.16
CA LYS A 139 9.22 -28.44 2.92
C LYS A 139 10.24 -29.15 2.04
N ALA A 140 9.85 -29.60 0.85
CA ALA A 140 10.75 -30.23 -0.12
C ALA A 140 11.88 -29.28 -0.57
N ALA A 141 11.59 -27.98 -0.69
CA ALA A 141 12.58 -26.95 -0.99
C ALA A 141 13.42 -26.51 0.23
N GLY A 142 13.12 -26.99 1.45
CA GLY A 142 13.75 -26.52 2.68
C GLY A 142 13.46 -25.04 2.98
N MET A 143 12.31 -24.54 2.52
CA MET A 143 11.85 -23.16 2.73
C MET A 143 10.89 -23.12 3.92
N PRO A 144 11.22 -22.40 5.00
CA PRO A 144 10.28 -22.18 6.09
C PRO A 144 9.02 -21.48 5.61
N VAL A 145 7.86 -21.85 6.15
CA VAL A 145 6.57 -21.24 5.77
C VAL A 145 5.86 -20.65 6.99
N TYR A 146 5.42 -19.40 6.83
CA TYR A 146 4.66 -18.64 7.81
C TYR A 146 3.37 -18.15 7.17
N PRO A 147 2.35 -19.00 7.00
CA PRO A 147 1.16 -18.64 6.24
C PRO A 147 0.52 -17.36 6.80
N PHE A 148 0.24 -16.43 5.91
CA PHE A 148 -0.47 -15.21 6.21
C PHE A 148 -1.95 -15.52 6.29
N THR A 149 -2.54 -15.30 7.46
CA THR A 149 -3.94 -15.65 7.72
C THR A 149 -4.65 -14.58 8.53
N ASP A 150 -5.90 -14.34 8.16
CA ASP A 150 -6.84 -13.60 8.99
C ASP A 150 -7.16 -14.45 10.23
N LEU A 151 -7.34 -13.82 11.39
CA LEU A 151 -7.75 -14.49 12.63
C LEU A 151 -9.25 -14.34 12.85
N LEU A 152 -9.87 -15.33 13.50
CA LEU A 152 -11.31 -15.31 13.82
C LEU A 152 -12.22 -15.11 12.60
N VAL A 153 -11.82 -15.70 11.47
CA VAL A 153 -12.74 -16.00 10.37
C VAL A 153 -13.52 -17.26 10.75
N LEU A 154 -14.82 -17.13 10.97
CA LEU A 154 -15.67 -18.19 11.51
C LEU A 154 -16.74 -18.62 10.50
N PRO A 155 -17.15 -19.90 10.49
CA PRO A 155 -18.32 -20.35 9.76
C PRO A 155 -19.57 -19.56 10.18
N LYS A 156 -20.40 -19.10 9.22
CA LYS A 156 -21.64 -18.38 9.55
C LYS A 156 -22.56 -19.16 10.49
N ALA A 157 -22.66 -20.47 10.34
CA ALA A 157 -23.43 -21.33 11.23
C ALA A 157 -22.96 -21.26 12.70
N LEU A 158 -21.67 -21.05 12.95
CA LEU A 158 -21.14 -20.86 14.30
C LEU A 158 -21.43 -19.44 14.81
N VAL A 159 -21.41 -18.45 13.92
CA VAL A 159 -21.75 -17.06 14.27
C VAL A 159 -23.23 -16.91 14.60
N GLU A 160 -24.11 -17.67 13.94
CA GLU A 160 -25.55 -17.71 14.24
C GLU A 160 -25.82 -18.22 15.66
N THR A 161 -25.08 -19.24 16.12
CA THR A 161 -25.25 -19.79 17.47
C THR A 161 -24.53 -18.97 18.53
N ASP A 162 -23.29 -18.56 18.24
CA ASP A 162 -22.40 -18.03 19.27
C ASP A 162 -22.26 -16.52 19.22
N GLY A 163 -22.69 -15.86 18.14
CA GLY A 163 -22.51 -14.44 17.87
C GLY A 163 -22.81 -13.51 19.06
N PRO A 164 -23.94 -13.67 19.78
CA PRO A 164 -24.24 -12.86 20.97
C PRO A 164 -23.21 -12.97 22.10
N MET A 165 -22.48 -14.10 22.18
CA MET A 165 -21.42 -14.34 23.16
C MET A 165 -20.03 -13.89 22.69
N LEU A 166 -19.90 -13.48 21.43
CA LEU A 166 -18.61 -13.06 20.85
C LEU A 166 -18.32 -11.57 21.06
N VAL A 167 -19.31 -10.81 21.53
CA VAL A 167 -19.21 -9.37 21.79
C VAL A 167 -19.19 -9.08 23.28
N THR A 168 -18.74 -7.88 23.63
CA THR A 168 -18.91 -7.28 24.95
C THR A 168 -20.03 -6.23 24.90
N GLU A 169 -20.67 -5.89 26.03
CA GLU A 169 -21.72 -4.85 26.10
C GLU A 169 -21.33 -3.51 25.44
N ALA A 170 -20.03 -3.19 25.42
CA ALA A 170 -19.50 -1.94 24.89
C ALA A 170 -19.36 -1.85 23.36
N GLN A 171 -19.78 -2.84 22.55
CA GLN A 171 -19.42 -2.86 21.12
C GLN A 171 -20.56 -3.19 20.13
N ARG A 172 -20.74 -2.25 19.18
CA ARG A 172 -21.01 -2.51 17.76
C ARG A 172 -20.14 -1.53 16.95
N ALA A 173 -19.18 -2.01 16.15
CA ALA A 173 -18.46 -1.14 15.21
C ALA A 173 -17.78 -1.91 14.06
N ASP A 174 -17.82 -1.25 12.90
CA ASP A 174 -17.44 -1.66 11.55
C ASP A 174 -15.94 -1.86 11.32
N HIS A 175 -15.62 -2.91 10.56
CA HIS A 175 -14.43 -2.99 9.71
C HIS A 175 -14.85 -3.43 8.31
N ALA A 176 -13.99 -3.17 7.33
CA ALA A 176 -14.22 -3.56 5.95
C ALA A 176 -14.04 -5.09 5.79
N THR A 177 -15.17 -5.79 5.70
CA THR A 177 -15.22 -7.13 5.10
C THR A 177 -15.61 -6.98 3.64
N LEU A 178 -14.82 -7.52 2.72
CA LEU A 178 -15.18 -7.54 1.31
C LEU A 178 -15.53 -8.96 0.86
N GLY A 179 -16.63 -9.09 0.13
CA GLY A 179 -17.07 -10.38 -0.43
C GLY A 179 -17.71 -11.35 0.57
N GLY A 180 -17.94 -10.95 1.82
CA GLY A 180 -18.56 -11.80 2.85
C GLY A 180 -19.21 -11.00 3.99
N ALA A 181 -19.61 -11.70 5.06
CA ALA A 181 -20.29 -11.08 6.20
C ALA A 181 -19.30 -10.57 7.26
N SER A 182 -19.57 -9.39 7.83
CA SER A 182 -18.80 -8.86 8.95
C SER A 182 -19.13 -9.58 10.25
N LEU A 183 -18.10 -9.87 11.05
CA LEU A 183 -18.23 -10.45 12.39
C LEU A 183 -17.93 -9.41 13.47
N ALA A 184 -18.89 -9.13 14.35
CA ALA A 184 -18.59 -8.39 15.57
C ALA A 184 -18.02 -9.37 16.61
N ALA A 185 -16.69 -9.42 16.76
CA ALA A 185 -16.02 -10.21 17.79
C ALA A 185 -15.09 -9.33 18.63
N ASN A 186 -14.99 -9.65 19.91
CA ASN A 186 -14.06 -9.07 20.87
C ASN A 186 -13.27 -10.19 21.56
N VAL A 187 -11.94 -10.14 21.48
CA VAL A 187 -11.06 -11.14 22.09
C VAL A 187 -11.16 -11.22 23.62
N LEU A 188 -11.67 -10.17 24.29
CA LEU A 188 -11.93 -10.16 25.73
C LEU A 188 -13.20 -10.95 26.11
N ALA A 189 -14.09 -11.22 25.15
CA ALA A 189 -15.24 -12.09 25.41
C ALA A 189 -14.76 -13.55 25.60
N PRO A 190 -15.14 -14.24 26.69
CA PRO A 190 -14.64 -15.57 26.99
C PRO A 190 -14.86 -16.59 25.86
N ARG A 191 -16.01 -16.50 25.17
CA ARG A 191 -16.31 -17.39 24.05
C ARG A 191 -15.42 -17.10 22.84
N THR A 192 -15.16 -15.83 22.51
CA THR A 192 -14.23 -15.47 21.43
C THR A 192 -12.83 -16.01 21.68
N GLU A 193 -12.31 -15.86 22.90
CA GLU A 193 -11.00 -16.42 23.24
C GLU A 193 -10.99 -17.95 23.10
N GLN A 194 -12.04 -18.63 23.59
CA GLN A 194 -12.16 -20.08 23.47
C GLN A 194 -12.17 -20.53 21.99
N LEU A 195 -12.93 -19.83 21.13
CA LEU A 195 -12.97 -20.10 19.70
C LEU A 195 -11.60 -19.87 19.03
N LEU A 196 -10.91 -18.78 19.38
CA LEU A 196 -9.58 -18.48 18.84
C LEU A 196 -8.57 -19.57 19.22
N ARG A 197 -8.53 -19.98 20.49
CA ARG A 197 -7.62 -21.05 20.94
C ARG A 197 -7.92 -22.38 20.25
N ALA A 198 -9.20 -22.73 20.10
CA ALA A 198 -9.60 -23.94 19.39
C ALA A 198 -9.22 -23.89 17.90
N GLN A 199 -9.43 -22.75 17.23
CA GLN A 199 -9.03 -22.53 15.85
C GLN A 199 -7.51 -22.71 15.68
N ILE A 200 -6.70 -22.07 16.52
CA ILE A 200 -5.23 -22.19 16.46
C ILE A 200 -4.81 -23.64 16.71
N ALA A 201 -5.42 -24.32 17.70
CA ALA A 201 -5.09 -25.69 18.01
C ALA A 201 -5.35 -26.62 16.82
N GLU A 202 -6.55 -26.55 16.24
CA GLU A 202 -6.92 -27.41 15.12
C GLU A 202 -6.09 -27.12 13.86
N ILE A 203 -5.71 -25.85 13.61
CA ILE A 203 -4.78 -25.48 12.53
C ILE A 203 -3.44 -26.23 12.68
N PHE A 204 -2.82 -26.16 13.86
CA PHE A 204 -1.51 -26.78 14.08
C PHE A 204 -1.58 -28.31 14.21
N ASP A 205 -2.70 -28.85 14.67
CA ASP A 205 -2.94 -30.31 14.67
C ASP A 205 -3.06 -30.82 13.23
N ARG A 206 -3.70 -30.06 12.34
CA ARG A 206 -3.85 -30.42 10.92
C ARG A 206 -2.56 -30.22 10.11
N PHE A 207 -1.79 -29.17 10.41
CA PHE A 207 -0.57 -28.80 9.70
C PHE A 207 0.64 -28.70 10.65
N PRO A 208 1.07 -29.80 11.29
CA PRO A 208 2.14 -29.74 12.29
C PRO A 208 3.51 -29.33 11.72
N THR A 209 3.65 -29.41 10.40
CA THR A 209 4.91 -29.13 9.68
C THR A 209 5.12 -27.67 9.33
N ILE A 210 4.13 -26.79 9.44
CA ILE A 210 4.37 -25.36 9.20
C ILE A 210 5.26 -24.79 10.31
N ASP A 211 6.11 -23.82 9.98
CA ASP A 211 7.13 -23.28 10.90
C ASP A 211 6.57 -22.20 11.83
N GLY A 212 5.38 -21.69 11.52
CA GLY A 212 4.74 -20.60 12.23
C GLY A 212 3.56 -20.04 11.45
N ILE A 213 3.08 -18.88 11.88
CA ILE A 213 2.03 -18.12 11.19
C ILE A 213 2.37 -16.62 11.16
N THR A 214 1.82 -15.94 10.17
CA THR A 214 1.81 -14.48 10.07
C THR A 214 0.36 -14.02 10.17
N THR A 215 0.04 -13.13 11.11
CA THR A 215 -1.36 -12.79 11.38
C THR A 215 -1.79 -11.54 10.65
N ARG A 216 -3.06 -11.48 10.22
CA ARG A 216 -3.74 -10.25 9.82
C ARG A 216 -5.00 -10.05 10.66
N PHE A 217 -5.28 -8.78 10.94
CA PHE A 217 -6.53 -8.29 11.49
C PHE A 217 -6.86 -6.94 10.83
N GLY A 218 -8.05 -6.39 11.11
CA GLY A 218 -8.49 -5.11 10.57
C GLY A 218 -9.20 -5.17 9.21
N GLU A 219 -8.83 -6.09 8.32
CA GLU A 219 -9.44 -6.27 7.00
C GLU A 219 -9.52 -7.77 6.65
N THR A 220 -10.67 -8.22 6.14
CA THR A 220 -10.90 -9.62 5.76
C THR A 220 -11.55 -9.67 4.37
N TYR A 221 -11.01 -10.50 3.48
CA TYR A 221 -11.54 -10.69 2.13
C TYR A 221 -12.09 -12.10 1.99
N LEU A 222 -13.40 -12.27 1.83
CA LEU A 222 -14.08 -13.57 1.88
C LEU A 222 -14.74 -13.95 0.56
N PHE A 223 -14.29 -13.40 -0.58
CA PHE A 223 -14.85 -13.70 -1.90
C PHE A 223 -14.88 -15.21 -2.20
N GLU A 224 -13.85 -15.96 -1.78
CA GLU A 224 -13.73 -17.41 -1.94
C GLU A 224 -14.48 -18.21 -0.85
N TRP A 225 -14.86 -17.54 0.24
CA TRP A 225 -15.46 -18.10 1.45
C TRP A 225 -16.72 -17.34 1.89
N PRO A 226 -17.72 -17.17 1.02
CA PRO A 226 -18.93 -16.40 1.34
C PRO A 226 -19.77 -17.02 2.48
N GLU A 227 -19.55 -18.28 2.82
CA GLU A 227 -20.17 -18.98 3.97
C GLU A 227 -19.48 -18.72 5.32
N TYR A 228 -18.44 -17.88 5.33
CA TYR A 228 -17.75 -17.44 6.53
C TYR A 228 -18.06 -15.97 6.85
N ALA A 229 -17.73 -15.56 8.07
CA ALA A 229 -17.74 -14.18 8.52
C ALA A 229 -16.42 -13.86 9.23
N GLY A 230 -15.95 -12.63 9.13
CA GLY A 230 -14.69 -12.19 9.73
C GLY A 230 -14.67 -10.69 10.00
N SER A 231 -13.71 -10.23 10.80
CA SER A 231 -13.42 -8.82 11.10
C SER A 231 -12.18 -8.73 12.00
N SER A 232 -11.87 -7.55 12.55
CA SER A 232 -10.89 -7.41 13.62
C SER A 232 -11.47 -7.86 14.97
N PRO A 233 -10.83 -8.80 15.69
CA PRO A 233 -11.23 -9.18 17.05
C PRO A 233 -10.62 -8.28 18.14
N ALA A 234 -9.73 -7.35 17.76
CA ALA A 234 -9.05 -6.45 18.67
C ALA A 234 -8.92 -5.05 18.04
N ARG A 235 -9.24 -4.02 18.82
CA ARG A 235 -9.39 -2.61 18.40
C ARG A 235 -8.72 -1.66 19.38
N THR A 236 -8.70 -1.99 20.67
CA THR A 236 -8.02 -1.22 21.71
C THR A 236 -6.65 -1.81 22.02
N PRO A 237 -5.71 -1.04 22.62
CA PRO A 237 -4.44 -1.60 23.07
C PRO A 237 -4.61 -2.79 24.04
N GLU A 238 -5.59 -2.76 24.93
CA GLU A 238 -5.89 -3.86 25.85
C GLU A 238 -6.32 -5.13 25.11
N GLU A 239 -7.24 -5.00 24.15
CA GLU A 239 -7.68 -6.12 23.31
C GLU A 239 -6.50 -6.67 22.49
N GLN A 240 -5.65 -5.80 21.95
CA GLN A 240 -4.45 -6.21 21.21
C GLN A 240 -3.45 -6.93 22.11
N ALA A 241 -3.19 -6.43 23.32
CA ALA A 241 -2.35 -7.11 24.30
C ALA A 241 -2.88 -8.51 24.62
N ARG A 242 -4.21 -8.66 24.79
CA ARG A 242 -4.83 -9.98 25.01
C ARG A 242 -4.65 -10.90 23.81
N LEU A 243 -4.88 -10.40 22.60
CA LEU A 243 -4.72 -11.18 21.37
C LEU A 243 -3.27 -11.65 21.18
N ILE A 244 -2.30 -10.75 21.34
CA ILE A 244 -0.87 -11.07 21.24
C ILE A 244 -0.49 -12.11 22.31
N ALA A 245 -0.97 -11.97 23.56
CA ALA A 245 -0.70 -12.94 24.62
C ALA A 245 -1.25 -14.34 24.29
N ILE A 246 -2.50 -14.43 23.81
CA ILE A 246 -3.09 -15.71 23.38
C ILE A 246 -2.25 -16.36 22.28
N LEU A 247 -1.92 -15.59 21.24
CA LEU A 247 -1.16 -16.09 20.09
C LEU A 247 0.25 -16.50 20.50
N ARG A 248 0.93 -15.71 21.35
CA ARG A 248 2.23 -16.06 21.91
C ARG A 248 2.17 -17.40 22.64
N ASP A 249 1.20 -17.59 23.51
CA ASP A 249 1.11 -18.81 24.30
C ASP A 249 0.78 -20.02 23.43
N GLU A 250 -0.19 -19.89 22.52
CA GLU A 250 -0.61 -20.99 21.64
C GLU A 250 0.43 -21.34 20.57
N VAL A 251 1.07 -20.34 19.96
CA VAL A 251 1.99 -20.55 18.82
C VAL A 251 3.42 -20.74 19.32
N CYS A 252 3.91 -19.80 20.12
CA CYS A 252 5.31 -19.76 20.51
C CYS A 252 5.62 -20.70 21.67
N VAL A 253 4.88 -20.59 22.78
CA VAL A 253 5.20 -21.32 24.02
C VAL A 253 4.81 -22.78 23.92
N LYS A 254 3.55 -23.07 23.58
CA LYS A 254 3.05 -24.46 23.55
C LYS A 254 3.63 -25.29 22.41
N ARG A 255 3.88 -24.67 21.26
CA ARG A 255 4.20 -25.40 20.01
C ARG A 255 5.61 -25.15 19.50
N GLY A 256 6.35 -24.19 20.06
CA GLY A 256 7.68 -23.84 19.59
C GLY A 256 7.71 -23.31 18.16
N LYS A 257 6.62 -22.66 17.70
CA LYS A 257 6.47 -22.14 16.34
C LYS A 257 6.65 -20.63 16.32
N ARG A 258 7.02 -20.07 15.16
CA ARG A 258 7.18 -18.62 14.99
C ARG A 258 5.85 -17.91 14.81
N LEU A 259 5.76 -16.71 15.37
CA LEU A 259 4.65 -15.81 15.20
C LEU A 259 5.18 -14.47 14.70
N PHE A 260 4.80 -14.12 13.48
CA PHE A 260 4.95 -12.78 12.95
C PHE A 260 3.62 -12.04 13.14
N TYR A 261 3.55 -11.26 14.21
CA TYR A 261 2.35 -10.51 14.53
C TYR A 261 2.37 -9.17 13.79
N ARG A 262 1.56 -9.06 12.74
CA ARG A 262 1.46 -7.84 11.94
C ARG A 262 0.66 -6.77 12.67
N THR A 263 1.20 -5.58 12.82
CA THR A 263 0.54 -4.51 13.58
C THR A 263 -0.49 -3.73 12.79
N TRP A 264 -0.50 -3.86 11.45
CA TRP A 264 -1.33 -3.08 10.52
C TRP A 264 -2.79 -2.98 10.96
N ASP A 265 -3.23 -1.73 11.16
CA ASP A 265 -4.61 -1.33 11.40
C ASP A 265 -4.88 0.03 10.72
N PHE A 266 -6.05 0.64 10.91
CA PHE A 266 -6.39 1.92 10.28
C PHE A 266 -5.86 3.14 11.08
N GLY A 267 -4.55 3.16 11.37
CA GLY A 267 -3.86 4.34 11.91
C GLY A 267 -3.77 4.40 13.43
N ARG A 268 -3.79 3.26 14.12
CA ARG A 268 -3.76 3.16 15.58
C ARG A 268 -2.46 2.51 16.05
N VAL A 269 -2.47 1.23 16.39
CA VAL A 269 -1.33 0.51 16.98
C VAL A 269 -0.14 0.49 16.03
N HIS A 270 -0.35 0.48 14.71
CA HIS A 270 0.76 0.44 13.76
C HIS A 270 1.47 1.78 13.52
N THR A 271 0.89 2.92 13.90
CA THR A 271 1.48 4.26 13.65
C THR A 271 1.66 5.10 14.90
N GLN A 272 0.93 4.81 15.98
CA GLN A 272 0.93 5.64 17.19
C GLN A 272 1.78 5.00 18.29
N PRO A 273 2.94 5.59 18.64
CA PRO A 273 3.87 5.01 19.63
C PRO A 273 3.23 4.66 20.97
N ALA A 274 2.37 5.53 21.50
CA ALA A 274 1.71 5.30 22.79
C ALA A 274 0.74 4.10 22.74
N LEU A 275 -0.03 3.95 21.66
CA LEU A 275 -0.94 2.82 21.48
C LEU A 275 -0.17 1.52 21.22
N TYR A 276 0.92 1.59 20.46
CA TYR A 276 1.84 0.47 20.23
C TYR A 276 2.38 -0.06 21.56
N LEU A 277 3.02 0.79 22.37
CA LEU A 277 3.58 0.40 23.66
C LEU A 277 2.51 -0.15 24.61
N ALA A 278 1.34 0.50 24.68
CA ALA A 278 0.22 0.02 25.49
C ALA A 278 -0.30 -1.36 25.05
N ALA A 279 -0.19 -1.70 23.76
CA ALA A 279 -0.57 -3.00 23.23
C ALA A 279 0.51 -4.07 23.42
N THR A 280 1.79 -3.71 23.32
CA THR A 280 2.88 -4.70 23.26
C THR A 280 3.63 -4.89 24.58
N ASP A 281 3.83 -3.84 25.38
CA ASP A 281 4.62 -3.92 26.61
C ASP A 281 4.02 -4.81 27.72
N PRO A 282 2.68 -4.96 27.82
CA PRO A 282 2.08 -5.91 28.75
C PRO A 282 2.37 -7.38 28.43
N VAL A 283 2.80 -7.69 27.20
CA VAL A 283 3.08 -9.06 26.76
C VAL A 283 4.57 -9.34 26.92
N GLU A 284 4.90 -10.44 27.62
CA GLU A 284 6.29 -10.83 27.80
C GLU A 284 6.95 -11.20 26.45
N PRO A 285 8.15 -10.69 26.13
CA PRO A 285 8.87 -11.08 24.93
C PRO A 285 9.08 -12.60 24.81
N HIS A 286 9.21 -13.06 23.57
CA HIS A 286 9.55 -14.45 23.26
C HIS A 286 10.44 -14.47 22.01
N PRO A 287 11.50 -15.30 21.94
CA PRO A 287 12.41 -15.33 20.78
C PRO A 287 11.74 -15.72 19.46
N LEU A 288 10.59 -16.40 19.53
CA LEU A 288 9.76 -16.78 18.38
C LEU A 288 8.61 -15.80 18.07
N LEU A 289 8.46 -14.72 18.85
CA LEU A 289 7.48 -13.66 18.60
C LEU A 289 8.20 -12.45 18.00
N THR A 290 7.75 -12.01 16.81
CA THR A 290 8.26 -10.82 16.14
C THR A 290 7.10 -9.94 15.67
N MET A 291 7.17 -8.65 15.95
CA MET A 291 6.20 -7.66 15.48
C MET A 291 6.55 -7.24 14.05
N SER A 292 5.58 -7.30 13.14
CA SER A 292 5.73 -6.86 11.75
C SER A 292 5.12 -5.49 11.55
N ILE A 293 5.93 -4.54 11.10
CA ILE A 293 5.59 -3.11 11.05
C ILE A 293 6.03 -2.55 9.69
N LYS A 294 5.16 -1.81 9.00
CA LYS A 294 5.51 -1.15 7.73
C LYS A 294 6.61 -0.11 7.94
N HIS A 295 7.49 0.06 6.95
CA HIS A 295 8.57 1.07 7.01
C HIS A 295 8.05 2.50 7.17
N VAL A 296 6.83 2.77 6.73
CA VAL A 296 6.21 4.11 6.77
C VAL A 296 5.03 4.15 7.73
N GLY A 297 4.75 5.31 8.30
CA GLY A 297 3.63 5.56 9.22
C GLY A 297 2.25 5.59 8.56
N ALA A 298 2.02 4.73 7.56
CA ALA A 298 0.79 4.60 6.78
C ALA A 298 0.83 3.33 5.88
N ASP A 299 0.01 3.30 4.83
CA ASP A 299 -0.08 2.20 3.86
C ASP A 299 1.00 2.24 2.76
N PHE A 300 2.29 2.19 3.10
CA PHE A 300 3.40 2.26 2.11
C PHE A 300 3.46 3.54 1.23
N LEU A 301 2.74 4.59 1.64
CA LEU A 301 2.68 5.86 0.93
C LEU A 301 3.99 6.65 1.12
N ARG A 302 4.61 7.16 0.05
CA ARG A 302 5.91 7.85 0.14
C ARG A 302 5.84 9.14 0.94
N LEU A 303 4.76 9.91 0.76
CA LEU A 303 4.63 11.24 1.35
C LEU A 303 4.08 11.15 2.78
N GLN A 304 4.76 10.37 3.61
CA GLN A 304 4.42 10.07 5.00
C GLN A 304 5.71 9.95 5.82
N PRO A 305 5.67 10.21 7.14
CA PRO A 305 6.84 10.03 8.00
C PRO A 305 7.27 8.56 8.06
N PHE A 306 8.55 8.31 8.35
CA PHE A 306 9.01 6.96 8.70
C PHE A 306 8.17 6.42 9.87
N ASN A 307 7.95 5.11 9.96
CA ASN A 307 7.02 4.60 10.96
C ASN A 307 7.54 4.85 12.39
N GLN A 308 6.77 5.61 13.16
CA GLN A 308 7.16 6.08 14.49
C GLN A 308 7.15 4.98 15.56
N THR A 309 6.59 3.80 15.25
CA THR A 309 6.56 2.62 16.14
C THR A 309 7.78 1.70 15.96
N LEU A 310 8.62 1.97 14.95
CA LEU A 310 9.86 1.23 14.75
C LEU A 310 10.92 1.62 15.79
N GLY A 311 11.66 0.63 16.26
CA GLY A 311 12.78 0.76 17.19
C GLY A 311 12.39 1.14 18.62
N ILE A 312 11.12 0.97 19.02
CA ILE A 312 10.63 1.18 20.40
C ILE A 312 9.97 -0.09 20.96
N GLY A 313 9.83 -0.13 22.29
CA GLY A 313 9.24 -1.27 23.01
C GLY A 313 10.26 -2.37 23.33
N ARG A 314 9.75 -3.57 23.62
CA ARG A 314 10.58 -4.71 24.09
C ARG A 314 10.65 -5.89 23.11
N HIS A 315 9.81 -5.88 22.07
CA HIS A 315 9.68 -7.01 21.14
C HIS A 315 10.56 -6.84 19.91
N ARG A 316 11.03 -7.96 19.39
CA ARG A 316 11.72 -8.04 18.10
C ARG A 316 10.81 -7.52 16.99
N GLN A 317 11.38 -6.85 16.01
CA GLN A 317 10.66 -6.22 14.90
C GLN A 317 11.21 -6.67 13.55
N ILE A 318 10.31 -6.88 12.60
CA ILE A 318 10.60 -7.05 11.17
C ILE A 318 9.91 -5.92 10.40
N VAL A 319 10.59 -5.36 9.40
CA VAL A 319 10.04 -4.22 8.65
C VAL A 319 9.41 -4.67 7.33
N GLU A 320 8.15 -4.30 7.11
CA GLU A 320 7.47 -4.54 5.84
C GLU A 320 7.80 -3.45 4.81
N VAL A 321 8.11 -3.91 3.59
CA VAL A 321 8.39 -3.09 2.43
C VAL A 321 7.63 -3.65 1.24
N SER A 322 7.04 -2.77 0.43
CA SER A 322 6.26 -3.18 -0.74
C SER A 322 6.89 -2.72 -2.05
N SER A 323 6.89 -3.60 -3.04
CA SER A 323 7.30 -3.25 -4.41
C SER A 323 6.20 -2.50 -5.17
N SER A 324 4.94 -2.57 -4.73
CA SER A 324 3.80 -1.90 -5.37
C SER A 324 3.45 -0.55 -4.74
N GLN A 325 3.91 -0.31 -3.50
CA GLN A 325 3.75 0.95 -2.75
C GLN A 325 2.28 1.42 -2.71
N ALA A 326 1.42 0.62 -2.07
CA ALA A 326 -0.04 0.80 -1.95
C ALA A 326 -0.85 0.70 -3.25
N GLY A 327 -0.18 0.46 -4.38
CA GLY A 327 -0.78 0.44 -5.70
C GLY A 327 -0.99 1.81 -6.33
N ILE A 328 -0.49 2.90 -5.72
CA ILE A 328 -0.73 4.27 -6.21
C ILE A 328 0.36 4.78 -7.16
N TYR A 329 1.56 4.19 -7.16
CA TYR A 329 2.68 4.62 -7.99
C TYR A 329 2.93 3.72 -9.22
N GLY A 330 1.88 3.07 -9.74
CA GLY A 330 1.96 2.35 -11.01
C GLY A 330 2.09 0.84 -10.93
N LYS A 331 2.21 0.24 -9.75
CA LYS A 331 2.29 -1.23 -9.56
C LYS A 331 3.29 -1.91 -10.49
N ASN A 332 4.44 -1.27 -10.69
CA ASN A 332 5.53 -1.75 -11.56
C ASN A 332 5.20 -1.81 -13.06
N ALA A 333 4.09 -1.18 -13.51
CA ALA A 333 3.81 -0.96 -14.93
C ALA A 333 4.82 0.02 -15.59
N HIS A 334 5.43 0.87 -14.79
CA HIS A 334 6.50 1.79 -15.16
C HIS A 334 7.53 1.81 -14.03
N PRO A 335 8.77 2.30 -14.24
CA PRO A 335 9.76 2.34 -13.18
C PRO A 335 9.27 3.18 -11.99
N TYR A 336 9.42 2.62 -10.79
CA TYR A 336 9.34 3.33 -9.50
C TYR A 336 10.36 2.72 -8.56
N TYR A 337 11.53 3.33 -8.44
CA TYR A 337 12.59 2.77 -7.61
C TYR A 337 12.50 3.25 -6.16
N PHE A 338 12.11 2.34 -5.25
CA PHE A 338 11.90 2.65 -3.84
C PHE A 338 13.14 2.41 -2.95
N GLY A 339 14.15 1.69 -3.44
CA GLY A 339 15.27 1.20 -2.63
C GLY A 339 16.01 2.32 -1.89
N GLN A 340 16.40 3.40 -2.58
CA GLN A 340 17.06 4.54 -1.92
C GLN A 340 16.18 5.21 -0.86
N GLY A 341 14.91 5.43 -1.17
CA GLY A 341 13.96 6.07 -0.26
C GLY A 341 13.71 5.26 1.02
N VAL A 342 13.64 3.94 0.91
CA VAL A 342 13.40 3.05 2.05
C VAL A 342 14.68 2.82 2.86
N ILE A 343 15.81 2.59 2.19
CA ILE A 343 17.08 2.24 2.86
C ILE A 343 17.69 3.47 3.53
N ASP A 344 17.89 4.56 2.78
CA ASP A 344 18.62 5.73 3.28
C ASP A 344 17.69 6.90 3.63
N GLY A 345 16.41 6.84 3.23
CA GLY A 345 15.38 7.82 3.56
C GLY A 345 14.88 8.59 2.33
N TRP A 346 13.61 9.01 2.37
CA TRP A 346 13.02 9.86 1.35
C TRP A 346 13.47 11.33 1.49
N PRO A 347 13.42 12.13 0.41
CA PRO A 347 13.65 13.57 0.48
C PRO A 347 12.74 14.23 1.52
N ARG A 348 13.31 15.11 2.35
CA ARG A 348 12.64 15.66 3.54
C ARG A 348 11.74 16.82 3.17
N HIS A 349 10.55 16.86 3.79
CA HIS A 349 9.62 17.97 3.71
C HIS A 349 9.41 18.61 5.09
N PRO A 350 9.36 19.95 5.22
CA PRO A 350 9.29 20.62 6.53
C PRO A 350 8.14 20.15 7.44
N TRP A 351 7.00 19.79 6.85
CA TRP A 351 5.86 19.31 7.62
C TRP A 351 6.03 17.87 8.13
N ILE A 352 6.81 17.03 7.44
CA ILE A 352 7.19 15.69 7.92
C ILE A 352 8.13 15.86 9.12
N ASP A 353 9.16 16.70 8.98
CA ASP A 353 10.08 17.03 10.07
C ASP A 353 9.35 17.59 11.32
N ALA A 354 8.25 18.31 11.11
CA ALA A 354 7.44 18.86 12.21
C ALA A 354 6.64 17.79 12.97
N VAL A 355 6.37 16.62 12.40
CA VAL A 355 5.56 15.54 13.01
C VAL A 355 6.37 14.31 13.42
N GLU A 356 7.57 14.11 12.86
CA GLU A 356 8.46 13.02 13.28
C GLU A 356 8.94 13.23 14.72
N ARG A 357 8.93 12.15 15.51
CA ARG A 357 9.29 12.11 16.93
C ARG A 357 10.32 11.02 17.25
N THR A 358 10.40 10.00 16.41
CA THR A 358 11.36 8.91 16.52
C THR A 358 12.75 9.34 16.01
N PRO A 359 13.85 8.81 16.57
CA PRO A 359 15.20 9.09 16.06
C PRO A 359 15.50 8.38 14.73
N TRP A 360 14.67 7.43 14.31
CA TRP A 360 14.86 6.63 13.09
C TRP A 360 14.13 7.23 11.90
N ARG A 361 14.82 7.44 10.78
CA ARG A 361 14.21 8.04 9.58
C ARG A 361 14.30 7.14 8.34
N SER A 362 14.97 6.00 8.47
CA SER A 362 15.20 5.05 7.39
C SER A 362 15.56 3.68 7.96
N LEU A 363 15.59 2.65 7.11
CA LEU A 363 16.09 1.34 7.53
C LEU A 363 17.56 1.39 7.95
N ARG A 364 18.38 2.22 7.29
CA ARG A 364 19.80 2.38 7.61
C ARG A 364 20.01 2.85 9.04
N GLU A 365 19.25 3.86 9.47
CA GLU A 365 19.37 4.36 10.84
C GLU A 365 18.83 3.34 11.85
N LEU A 366 17.74 2.64 11.49
CA LEU A 366 17.12 1.62 12.33
C LEU A 366 18.02 0.41 12.60
N THR A 367 19.07 0.18 11.80
CA THR A 367 20.04 -0.91 12.08
C THR A 367 20.74 -0.74 13.43
N ALA A 368 20.84 0.48 13.96
CA ALA A 368 21.38 0.71 15.29
C ALA A 368 20.43 0.24 16.42
N SER A 369 19.16 -0.07 16.11
CA SER A 369 18.22 -0.65 17.07
C SER A 369 18.43 -2.15 17.20
N PRO A 370 18.59 -2.70 18.42
CA PRO A 370 18.67 -4.15 18.64
C PRO A 370 17.34 -4.86 18.37
N LEU A 371 16.25 -4.12 18.18
CA LEU A 371 14.94 -4.69 17.88
C LEU A 371 14.80 -5.08 16.41
N LEU A 372 15.58 -4.50 15.49
CA LEU A 372 15.49 -4.83 14.08
C LEU A 372 16.07 -6.23 13.82
N THR A 373 15.24 -7.11 13.25
CA THR A 373 15.63 -8.50 12.99
C THR A 373 15.61 -8.87 11.51
N GLY A 374 15.01 -8.04 10.66
CA GLY A 374 14.97 -8.32 9.23
C GLY A 374 13.99 -7.46 8.44
N VAL A 375 13.81 -7.87 7.19
CA VAL A 375 12.92 -7.23 6.22
C VAL A 375 11.93 -8.25 5.67
N TRP A 376 10.70 -7.83 5.47
CA TRP A 376 9.67 -8.57 4.77
C TRP A 376 9.24 -7.81 3.51
N THR A 377 9.54 -8.39 2.35
CA THR A 377 9.19 -7.82 1.04
C THR A 377 7.85 -8.35 0.52
N TRP A 378 6.97 -7.45 0.13
CA TRP A 378 5.83 -7.73 -0.75
C TRP A 378 6.30 -7.57 -2.18
N SER A 379 6.67 -8.68 -2.83
CA SER A 379 7.14 -8.66 -4.22
C SER A 379 5.98 -8.46 -5.19
N ARG A 380 4.81 -9.03 -4.86
CA ARG A 380 3.54 -8.86 -5.59
C ARG A 380 2.39 -8.74 -4.59
N GLY A 381 1.33 -8.06 -4.99
CA GLY A 381 0.25 -7.63 -4.10
C GLY A 381 0.45 -6.20 -3.59
N ASP A 382 -0.22 -5.84 -2.51
CA ASP A 382 -0.26 -4.47 -1.94
C ASP A 382 -0.85 -3.42 -2.91
N GLY A 383 -2.19 -3.48 -3.04
CA GLY A 383 -2.98 -2.89 -4.12
C GLY A 383 -3.72 -4.00 -4.88
N TRP A 384 -4.93 -3.74 -5.34
CA TRP A 384 -5.84 -4.72 -5.92
C TRP A 384 -5.99 -4.52 -7.42
N ARG A 385 -6.48 -5.50 -8.20
CA ARG A 385 -6.62 -5.37 -9.66
C ARG A 385 -5.32 -5.00 -10.41
N GLY A 386 -5.44 -4.36 -11.57
CA GLY A 386 -4.33 -3.89 -12.38
C GLY A 386 -3.68 -2.58 -11.87
N PRO A 387 -2.85 -1.94 -12.70
CA PRO A 387 -2.36 -2.46 -13.99
C PRO A 387 -1.55 -3.74 -13.78
N TYR A 388 -1.72 -4.71 -14.67
CA TYR A 388 -0.94 -5.94 -14.70
C TYR A 388 0.26 -5.75 -15.61
N THR A 389 1.45 -5.91 -15.06
CA THR A 389 2.70 -5.94 -15.84
C THR A 389 3.03 -7.37 -16.30
N PRO A 390 3.39 -7.57 -17.58
CA PRO A 390 3.81 -8.86 -18.11
C PRO A 390 5.25 -9.24 -17.75
N ASP A 391 6.03 -8.28 -17.24
CA ASP A 391 7.44 -8.46 -16.89
C ASP A 391 7.70 -7.97 -15.45
N GLU A 392 8.58 -8.67 -14.73
CA GLU A 392 8.91 -8.44 -13.33
C GLU A 392 10.21 -7.65 -13.12
N MET A 393 10.87 -7.12 -14.17
CA MET A 393 12.17 -6.44 -14.08
C MET A 393 12.22 -5.36 -12.99
N TRP A 394 11.18 -4.54 -12.86
CA TRP A 394 11.13 -3.49 -11.83
C TRP A 394 10.91 -4.05 -10.42
N VAL A 395 10.13 -5.13 -10.29
CA VAL A 395 9.96 -5.87 -9.03
C VAL A 395 11.30 -6.49 -8.61
N ASP A 396 11.96 -7.17 -9.54
CA ASP A 396 13.24 -7.83 -9.36
C ASP A 396 14.34 -6.85 -8.92
N LEU A 397 14.39 -5.66 -9.52
CA LEU A 397 15.36 -4.63 -9.16
C LEU A 397 15.17 -4.16 -7.71
N GLY A 398 13.93 -3.85 -7.32
CA GLY A 398 13.61 -3.44 -5.96
C GLY A 398 13.85 -4.54 -4.93
N GLU A 399 13.43 -5.76 -5.24
CA GLU A 399 13.68 -6.96 -4.42
C GLU A 399 15.17 -7.18 -4.18
N ALA A 400 15.96 -7.21 -5.26
CA ALA A 400 17.38 -7.54 -5.17
C ALA A 400 18.16 -6.49 -4.35
N VAL A 401 17.76 -5.23 -4.40
CA VAL A 401 18.31 -4.17 -3.54
C VAL A 401 17.97 -4.44 -2.06
N MET A 402 16.71 -4.76 -1.75
CA MET A 402 16.30 -5.03 -0.37
C MET A 402 16.97 -6.27 0.21
N ARG A 403 17.15 -7.31 -0.61
CA ARG A 403 17.91 -8.49 -0.21
C ARG A 403 19.39 -8.18 0.03
N GLY A 404 20.01 -7.41 -0.87
CA GLY A 404 21.38 -6.94 -0.68
C GLY A 404 21.54 -6.11 0.61
N PHE A 405 20.55 -5.27 0.92
CA PHE A 405 20.52 -4.54 2.20
C PHE A 405 20.44 -5.48 3.40
N ARG A 406 19.57 -6.50 3.35
CA ARG A 406 19.47 -7.50 4.43
C ARG A 406 20.80 -8.22 4.66
N ASP A 407 21.49 -8.61 3.59
CA ASP A 407 22.73 -9.37 3.67
C ASP A 407 23.90 -8.50 4.17
N ALA A 408 23.92 -7.22 3.80
CA ALA A 408 24.95 -6.28 4.20
C ALA A 408 24.37 -4.89 4.53
N PRO A 409 23.75 -4.71 5.72
CA PRO A 409 23.04 -3.48 6.11
C PRO A 409 23.94 -2.27 6.33
N ALA A 410 25.26 -2.42 6.22
CA ALA A 410 26.22 -1.31 6.21
C ALA A 410 26.57 -0.84 4.78
N THR A 411 26.26 -1.64 3.75
CA THR A 411 26.63 -1.34 2.36
C THR A 411 25.81 -0.17 1.82
N PRO A 412 26.44 0.89 1.28
CA PRO A 412 25.72 2.03 0.71
C PRO A 412 24.74 1.62 -0.38
N GLU A 413 23.57 2.26 -0.44
CA GLU A 413 22.55 1.94 -1.44
C GLU A 413 23.08 1.96 -2.89
N PRO A 414 23.92 2.91 -3.33
CA PRO A 414 24.38 2.92 -4.72
C PRO A 414 25.15 1.66 -5.11
N VAL A 415 25.84 1.03 -4.15
CA VAL A 415 26.56 -0.23 -4.34
C VAL A 415 25.58 -1.40 -4.43
N LEU A 416 24.56 -1.40 -3.57
CA LEU A 416 23.46 -2.39 -3.61
C LEU A 416 22.70 -2.32 -4.94
N PHE A 417 22.35 -1.10 -5.38
CA PHE A 417 21.72 -0.85 -6.67
C PHE A 417 22.59 -1.35 -7.82
N ALA A 418 23.88 -1.04 -7.82
CA ALA A 418 24.80 -1.46 -8.87
C ALA A 418 24.87 -3.00 -8.98
N ALA A 419 24.92 -3.70 -7.85
CA ALA A 419 24.90 -5.16 -7.83
C ALA A 419 23.56 -5.72 -8.35
N ALA A 420 22.44 -5.19 -7.83
CA ALA A 420 21.09 -5.58 -8.23
C ALA A 420 20.84 -5.33 -9.73
N ALA A 421 21.15 -4.14 -10.23
CA ALA A 421 20.96 -3.76 -11.62
C ALA A 421 21.74 -4.67 -12.57
N ARG A 422 23.01 -4.98 -12.27
CA ARG A 422 23.80 -5.93 -13.07
C ARG A 422 23.18 -7.33 -13.06
N ALA A 423 22.78 -7.83 -11.89
CA ALA A 423 22.18 -9.16 -11.77
C ALA A 423 20.80 -9.26 -12.46
N VAL A 424 19.98 -8.22 -12.36
CA VAL A 424 18.61 -8.20 -12.84
C VAL A 424 18.52 -7.86 -14.31
N THR A 425 19.39 -7.00 -14.85
CA THR A 425 19.25 -6.51 -16.23
C THR A 425 20.43 -6.87 -17.14
N GLY A 426 21.57 -7.26 -16.56
CA GLY A 426 22.82 -7.43 -17.31
C GLY A 426 23.45 -6.10 -17.75
N VAL A 427 22.99 -4.95 -17.23
CA VAL A 427 23.52 -3.64 -17.59
C VAL A 427 25.04 -3.58 -17.39
N THR A 428 25.74 -2.96 -18.34
CA THR A 428 27.20 -2.77 -18.27
C THR A 428 27.57 -1.52 -17.49
N ASP A 429 28.84 -1.40 -17.08
CA ASP A 429 29.34 -0.21 -16.37
C ASP A 429 29.16 1.09 -17.14
N ARG A 430 29.11 1.02 -18.48
CA ARG A 430 28.84 2.18 -19.34
C ARG A 430 27.45 2.76 -19.10
N ASP A 431 26.44 1.90 -19.01
CA ASP A 431 25.03 2.31 -18.98
C ASP A 431 24.42 2.28 -17.57
N LEU A 432 25.12 1.67 -16.61
CA LEU A 432 24.69 1.59 -15.20
C LEU A 432 24.37 2.97 -14.57
N PRO A 433 25.19 4.03 -14.75
CA PRO A 433 24.85 5.35 -14.23
C PRO A 433 23.54 5.91 -14.81
N LEU A 434 23.30 5.67 -16.12
CA LEU A 434 22.08 6.12 -16.80
C LEU A 434 20.85 5.39 -16.27
N LEU A 435 20.96 4.07 -16.04
CA LEU A 435 19.88 3.29 -15.45
C LEU A 435 19.58 3.75 -14.02
N ARG A 436 20.61 4.05 -13.22
CA ARG A 436 20.42 4.59 -11.87
C ARG A 436 19.73 5.95 -11.89
N ASP A 437 20.17 6.86 -12.76
CA ASP A 437 19.56 8.18 -12.92
C ASP A 437 18.08 8.06 -13.32
N LEU A 438 17.77 7.16 -14.26
CA LEU A 438 16.41 6.86 -14.69
C LEU A 438 15.57 6.36 -13.50
N SER A 439 16.07 5.36 -12.75
CA SER A 439 15.38 4.77 -11.61
C SER A 439 15.07 5.80 -10.52
N LEU A 440 16.03 6.65 -10.15
CA LEU A 440 15.80 7.68 -9.14
C LEU A 440 14.86 8.77 -9.61
N LEU A 441 15.04 9.23 -10.86
CA LEU A 441 14.16 10.24 -11.42
C LEU A 441 12.71 9.75 -11.47
N SER A 442 12.49 8.47 -11.77
CA SER A 442 11.14 7.90 -11.84
C SER A 442 10.40 7.92 -10.51
N ALA A 443 11.09 7.71 -9.39
CA ALA A 443 10.48 7.79 -8.07
C ALA A 443 9.94 9.20 -7.79
N SER A 444 10.76 10.24 -8.01
CA SER A 444 10.38 11.65 -7.80
C SER A 444 9.33 12.14 -8.79
N ALA A 445 9.48 11.82 -10.08
CA ALA A 445 8.51 12.18 -11.10
C ALA A 445 7.15 11.53 -10.84
N SER A 446 7.13 10.28 -10.35
CA SER A 446 5.90 9.58 -9.97
C SER A 446 5.16 10.26 -8.83
N LEU A 447 5.89 10.66 -7.77
CA LEU A 447 5.31 11.40 -6.64
C LEU A 447 4.72 12.73 -7.12
N ALA A 448 5.50 13.53 -7.85
CA ALA A 448 5.10 14.84 -8.34
C ALA A 448 3.89 14.76 -9.28
N GLY A 449 3.79 13.71 -10.10
CA GLY A 449 2.64 13.49 -10.98
C GLY A 449 1.40 13.00 -10.22
N GLN A 450 1.56 12.05 -9.28
CA GLN A 450 0.46 11.43 -8.53
C GLN A 450 -0.12 12.37 -7.46
N ASP A 451 0.72 13.08 -6.73
CA ASP A 451 0.39 13.89 -5.55
C ASP A 451 1.19 15.21 -5.57
N THR A 452 1.12 16.04 -4.53
CA THR A 452 1.89 17.29 -4.47
C THR A 452 2.56 17.52 -3.13
N VAL A 453 3.83 17.93 -3.18
CA VAL A 453 4.62 18.29 -2.00
C VAL A 453 4.34 19.70 -1.50
N HIS A 454 3.58 20.49 -2.27
CA HIS A 454 3.27 21.87 -1.94
C HIS A 454 2.19 21.99 -0.87
N MET A 455 1.41 20.94 -0.63
CA MET A 455 0.30 20.94 0.32
C MET A 455 0.68 20.20 1.59
N THR A 456 0.38 20.81 2.73
CA THR A 456 0.49 20.15 4.03
C THR A 456 -0.81 19.41 4.38
N PRO A 457 -0.76 18.45 5.32
CA PRO A 457 -1.97 17.79 5.82
C PRO A 457 -3.06 18.76 6.31
N ALA A 458 -2.65 19.82 7.03
CA ALA A 458 -3.57 20.83 7.53
C ALA A 458 -4.25 21.63 6.40
N GLU A 459 -3.56 21.85 5.29
CA GLU A 459 -4.09 22.58 4.14
C GLU A 459 -5.08 21.74 3.33
N TRP A 460 -4.81 20.44 3.17
CA TRP A 460 -5.79 19.50 2.62
C TRP A 460 -7.08 19.49 3.45
N ASN A 461 -6.97 19.66 4.78
CA ASN A 461 -8.11 19.67 5.69
C ASN A 461 -8.83 21.03 5.81
N ARG A 462 -8.40 22.11 5.13
CA ARG A 462 -8.93 23.47 5.33
C ARG A 462 -10.40 23.65 4.93
N ARG A 463 -10.97 22.75 4.10
CA ARG A 463 -12.41 22.70 3.77
C ARG A 463 -13.17 21.60 4.53
N ALA A 464 -12.45 20.68 5.15
CA ALA A 464 -13.02 19.53 5.84
C ALA A 464 -13.33 19.86 7.30
N GLY A 465 -14.50 20.47 7.55
CA GLY A 465 -15.21 20.27 8.81
C GLY A 465 -15.73 18.83 8.97
N VAL A 466 -15.29 17.89 8.13
CA VAL A 466 -15.86 16.55 7.91
C VAL A 466 -14.74 15.55 7.59
N LEU A 467 -13.71 15.48 8.43
CA LEU A 467 -12.97 14.22 8.56
C LEU A 467 -12.88 13.90 10.06
N PRO A 468 -13.24 12.67 10.47
CA PRO A 468 -12.99 12.23 11.83
C PRO A 468 -11.52 12.48 12.17
N LYS A 469 -11.24 12.99 13.38
CA LYS A 469 -9.86 13.12 13.91
C LYS A 469 -9.05 11.84 13.73
N ASP A 470 -9.73 10.70 13.64
CA ASP A 470 -9.17 9.36 13.48
C ASP A 470 -8.64 9.06 12.06
N PHE A 471 -9.16 9.72 11.01
CA PHE A 471 -8.67 9.49 9.63
C PHE A 471 -7.42 10.31 9.32
N VAL A 472 -7.21 11.43 10.02
CA VAL A 472 -5.92 12.15 10.02
C VAL A 472 -4.80 11.28 10.62
N LEU A 473 -5.14 10.29 11.44
CA LEU A 473 -4.20 9.38 12.12
C LEU A 473 -3.84 8.12 11.31
N SER A 474 -4.54 7.82 10.20
CA SER A 474 -4.18 6.74 9.27
C SER A 474 -3.10 7.12 8.25
N GLY A 475 -2.65 8.38 8.26
CA GLY A 475 -1.67 8.90 7.30
C GLY A 475 -2.11 8.71 5.85
N SER A 476 -3.40 8.53 5.59
CA SER A 476 -3.94 8.21 4.28
C SER A 476 -4.84 9.36 3.86
N TYR A 477 -4.28 10.34 3.18
CA TYR A 477 -5.04 11.51 2.79
C TYR A 477 -5.92 11.16 1.57
N PRO A 478 -7.23 11.45 1.57
CA PRO A 478 -8.16 11.04 0.50
C PRO A 478 -7.67 11.38 -0.91
N GLN A 479 -6.96 12.49 -1.06
CA GLN A 479 -6.44 12.95 -2.34
C GLN A 479 -5.29 12.12 -2.92
N GLN A 480 -4.64 11.23 -2.15
CA GLN A 480 -3.59 10.35 -2.69
C GLN A 480 -4.19 9.14 -3.44
N TRP A 481 -5.43 8.79 -3.08
CA TRP A 481 -6.13 7.59 -3.52
C TRP A 481 -6.97 7.77 -4.78
N TRP A 482 -7.03 8.99 -5.34
CA TRP A 482 -7.78 9.29 -6.57
C TRP A 482 -7.37 8.42 -7.77
N CYS A 483 -6.12 7.99 -7.77
CA CYS A 483 -5.60 6.98 -8.67
C CYS A 483 -4.89 5.90 -7.85
N ARG A 484 -5.62 4.85 -7.50
CA ARG A 484 -5.10 3.63 -6.89
C ARG A 484 -5.39 2.48 -7.85
N ASP A 485 -4.46 1.54 -7.93
CA ASP A 485 -4.60 0.35 -8.75
C ASP A 485 -4.73 0.72 -10.23
N ASP A 486 -5.81 0.32 -10.89
CA ASP A 486 -6.14 0.68 -12.27
C ASP A 486 -7.29 1.69 -12.37
N GLY A 487 -7.80 2.22 -11.25
CA GLY A 487 -8.92 3.19 -11.26
C GLY A 487 -8.45 4.64 -11.27
N ILE A 488 -9.19 5.51 -11.98
CA ILE A 488 -8.98 6.96 -11.99
C ILE A 488 -10.30 7.66 -11.64
N SER A 489 -10.30 8.41 -10.53
CA SER A 489 -11.44 9.21 -10.07
C SER A 489 -11.25 10.70 -10.28
N ALA A 490 -12.31 11.46 -10.02
CA ALA A 490 -12.23 12.89 -9.79
C ALA A 490 -11.39 13.23 -8.54
N ILE A 491 -10.90 14.47 -8.46
CA ILE A 491 -10.09 14.99 -7.34
C ILE A 491 -10.67 16.32 -6.88
N ASP A 492 -10.98 16.48 -5.59
CA ASP A 492 -11.31 17.81 -5.04
C ASP A 492 -10.02 18.63 -4.84
N LEU A 493 -9.78 19.58 -5.75
CA LEU A 493 -8.66 20.51 -5.67
C LEU A 493 -9.03 21.87 -5.09
N THR A 494 -10.23 22.01 -4.51
CA THR A 494 -10.61 23.24 -3.79
C THR A 494 -9.62 23.62 -2.68
N PRO A 495 -9.12 22.69 -1.84
CA PRO A 495 -8.13 23.03 -0.82
C PRO A 495 -6.87 23.70 -1.39
N VAL A 496 -6.45 23.31 -2.60
CA VAL A 496 -5.29 23.92 -3.30
C VAL A 496 -5.57 25.37 -3.67
N ILE A 497 -6.77 25.67 -4.18
CA ILE A 497 -7.17 27.04 -4.52
C ILE A 497 -7.26 27.90 -3.25
N LEU A 498 -7.90 27.39 -2.19
CA LEU A 498 -8.02 28.09 -0.90
C LEU A 498 -6.67 28.32 -0.21
N ALA A 499 -5.67 27.48 -0.49
CA ALA A 499 -4.30 27.67 -0.02
C ALA A 499 -3.50 28.68 -0.86
N GLY A 500 -4.03 29.15 -1.99
CA GLY A 500 -3.28 30.01 -2.93
C GLY A 500 -2.16 29.26 -3.65
N LYS A 501 -2.24 27.93 -3.74
CA LYS A 501 -1.17 27.04 -4.22
C LYS A 501 -1.40 26.48 -5.62
N ALA A 502 -2.40 26.99 -6.35
CA ALA A 502 -2.73 26.53 -7.70
C ALA A 502 -1.53 26.61 -8.66
N ALA A 503 -0.81 27.74 -8.68
CA ALA A 503 0.33 27.95 -9.56
C ALA A 503 1.50 26.99 -9.30
N PRO A 504 2.05 26.86 -8.06
CA PRO A 504 3.13 25.91 -7.81
C PRO A 504 2.70 24.46 -8.05
N VAL A 505 1.47 24.07 -7.72
CA VAL A 505 0.95 22.72 -8.01
C VAL A 505 0.91 22.45 -9.52
N ARG A 506 0.41 23.39 -10.35
CA ARG A 506 0.43 23.23 -11.82
C ARG A 506 1.86 23.11 -12.36
N ALA A 507 2.78 23.94 -11.86
CA ALA A 507 4.18 23.88 -12.27
C ALA A 507 4.84 22.53 -11.91
N GLU A 508 4.49 21.95 -10.76
CA GLU A 508 4.93 20.62 -10.36
C GLU A 508 4.43 19.51 -11.30
N LYS A 509 3.17 19.55 -11.72
CA LYS A 509 2.63 18.57 -12.68
C LYS A 509 3.31 18.65 -14.05
N ALA A 510 3.51 19.87 -14.55
CA ALA A 510 4.24 20.08 -15.81
C ALA A 510 5.70 19.61 -15.71
N ARG A 511 6.38 19.86 -14.58
CA ARG A 511 7.73 19.36 -14.32
C ARG A 511 7.76 17.83 -14.31
N ALA A 512 6.78 17.18 -13.67
CA ALA A 512 6.69 15.72 -13.65
C ALA A 512 6.61 15.13 -15.07
N VAL A 513 5.84 15.75 -15.98
CA VAL A 513 5.78 15.34 -17.39
C VAL A 513 7.13 15.51 -18.08
N ALA A 514 7.82 16.63 -17.86
CA ALA A 514 9.15 16.86 -18.43
C ALA A 514 10.19 15.84 -17.91
N ASP A 515 10.13 15.50 -16.61
CA ASP A 515 10.99 14.46 -16.02
C ASP A 515 10.69 13.09 -16.62
N TRP A 516 9.42 12.77 -16.90
CA TRP A 516 9.05 11.54 -17.59
C TRP A 516 9.46 11.49 -19.06
N GLN A 517 9.44 12.61 -19.77
CA GLN A 517 10.05 12.70 -21.11
C GLN A 517 11.55 12.42 -21.05
N ARG A 518 12.25 12.91 -20.01
CA ARG A 518 13.66 12.60 -19.78
C ARG A 518 13.88 11.12 -19.45
N ILE A 519 13.03 10.50 -18.63
CA ILE A 519 13.06 9.07 -18.33
C ILE A 519 12.93 8.23 -19.61
N GLU A 520 11.96 8.56 -20.46
CA GLU A 520 11.76 7.89 -21.75
C GLU A 520 12.91 8.13 -22.74
N ALA A 521 13.57 9.30 -22.69
CA ALA A 521 14.78 9.54 -23.48
C ALA A 521 15.99 8.74 -22.96
N LEU A 522 16.12 8.58 -21.63
CA LEU A 522 17.16 7.77 -21.00
C LEU A 522 16.99 6.29 -21.34
N SER A 523 15.78 5.75 -21.31
CA SER A 523 15.52 4.34 -21.65
C SER A 523 16.02 3.98 -23.05
N ARG A 524 15.78 4.86 -24.03
CA ARG A 524 16.27 4.73 -25.42
C ARG A 524 17.79 4.87 -25.57
N ARG A 525 18.51 5.36 -24.56
CA ARG A 525 19.98 5.50 -24.57
C ARG A 525 20.68 4.34 -23.89
N ILE A 526 20.06 3.75 -22.87
CA ILE A 526 20.56 2.57 -22.17
C ILE A 526 20.58 1.38 -23.13
N ARG A 527 21.60 0.53 -23.06
CA ARG A 527 21.66 -0.73 -23.81
C ARG A 527 21.77 -1.90 -22.84
N LEU A 528 20.69 -2.65 -22.74
CA LEU A 528 20.63 -3.93 -22.05
C LEU A 528 21.01 -5.06 -23.03
N PRO A 529 21.70 -6.11 -22.56
CA PRO A 529 22.11 -7.23 -23.41
C PRO A 529 20.92 -8.10 -23.86
N ASP A 530 19.85 -8.18 -23.07
CA ASP A 530 18.63 -8.91 -23.39
C ASP A 530 17.66 -8.01 -24.18
N PRO A 531 17.35 -8.33 -25.46
CA PRO A 531 16.45 -7.52 -26.28
C PRO A 531 15.03 -7.40 -25.72
N THR A 532 14.52 -8.44 -25.05
CA THR A 532 13.18 -8.41 -24.45
C THR A 532 13.13 -7.42 -23.30
N ARG A 533 14.16 -7.43 -22.44
CA ARG A 533 14.30 -6.44 -21.35
C ARG A 533 14.56 -5.04 -21.86
N GLN A 534 15.35 -4.87 -22.93
CA GLN A 534 15.51 -3.57 -23.57
C GLN A 534 14.16 -3.03 -24.05
N ALA A 535 13.36 -3.86 -24.73
CA ALA A 535 12.03 -3.47 -25.20
C ALA A 535 11.09 -3.12 -24.02
N PHE A 536 11.08 -3.94 -22.96
CA PHE A 536 10.27 -3.65 -21.77
C PHE A 536 10.71 -2.36 -21.05
N LEU A 537 12.01 -2.10 -20.93
CA LEU A 537 12.55 -0.84 -20.39
C LEU A 537 12.01 0.37 -21.16
N GLU A 538 12.05 0.33 -22.49
CA GLU A 538 11.55 1.43 -23.33
C GLU A 538 10.03 1.59 -23.24
N ILE A 539 9.28 0.50 -23.36
CA ILE A 539 7.81 0.50 -23.32
C ILE A 539 7.29 0.95 -21.97
N SER A 540 7.81 0.42 -20.86
CA SER A 540 7.37 0.79 -19.51
C SER A 540 7.70 2.24 -19.16
N CYS A 541 8.79 2.81 -19.70
CA CYS A 541 9.09 4.23 -19.55
C CYS A 541 8.15 5.12 -20.38
N ALA A 542 7.82 4.72 -21.61
CA ALA A 542 6.82 5.40 -22.44
C ALA A 542 5.44 5.36 -21.78
N TYR A 543 5.05 4.20 -21.23
CA TYR A 543 3.82 4.02 -20.45
C TYR A 543 3.72 5.02 -19.30
N GLY A 544 4.80 5.15 -18.49
CA GLY A 544 4.86 6.13 -17.41
C GLY A 544 4.72 7.57 -17.91
N ARG A 545 5.41 7.95 -19.00
CA ARG A 545 5.28 9.29 -19.59
C ARG A 545 3.84 9.60 -20.00
N ILE A 546 3.17 8.69 -20.71
CA ILE A 546 1.79 8.90 -21.17
C ILE A 546 0.85 9.04 -19.97
N LYS A 547 0.97 8.15 -18.98
CA LYS A 547 0.18 8.19 -17.74
C LYS A 547 0.28 9.56 -17.07
N TYR A 548 1.50 10.07 -16.87
CA TYR A 548 1.66 11.34 -16.15
C TYR A 548 1.33 12.57 -16.99
N ALA A 549 1.41 12.48 -18.32
CA ALA A 549 0.85 13.49 -19.23
C ALA A 549 -0.68 13.57 -19.12
N LEU A 550 -1.37 12.42 -19.03
CA LEU A 550 -2.81 12.38 -18.72
C LEU A 550 -3.11 13.02 -17.36
N PHE A 551 -2.32 12.67 -16.33
CA PHE A 551 -2.56 13.16 -14.97
C PHE A 551 -2.37 14.68 -14.87
N GLU A 552 -1.41 15.25 -15.58
CA GLU A 552 -1.28 16.70 -15.71
C GLU A 552 -2.59 17.34 -16.20
N GLN A 553 -3.21 16.78 -17.24
CA GLN A 553 -4.47 17.31 -17.78
C GLN A 553 -5.63 17.14 -16.80
N ILE A 554 -5.72 16.01 -16.09
CA ILE A 554 -6.72 15.79 -15.04
C ILE A 554 -6.61 16.86 -13.95
N TRP A 555 -5.40 17.08 -13.42
CA TRP A 555 -5.17 18.09 -12.39
C TRP A 555 -5.46 19.49 -12.88
N LEU A 556 -5.07 19.83 -14.12
CA LEU A 556 -5.37 21.12 -14.72
C LEU A 556 -6.90 21.35 -14.82
N MET A 557 -7.65 20.38 -15.34
CA MET A 557 -9.10 20.48 -15.47
C MET A 557 -9.79 20.65 -14.11
N GLN A 558 -9.41 19.83 -13.12
CA GLN A 558 -9.96 19.90 -11.76
C GLN A 558 -9.62 21.22 -11.05
N LEU A 559 -8.43 21.80 -11.27
CA LEU A 559 -8.08 23.13 -10.75
C LEU A 559 -8.93 24.24 -11.40
N LEU A 560 -9.15 24.19 -12.71
CA LEU A 560 -10.00 25.16 -13.41
C LEU A 560 -11.45 25.08 -12.90
N ALA A 561 -11.96 23.87 -12.69
CA ALA A 561 -13.29 23.65 -12.15
C ALA A 561 -13.43 24.17 -10.71
N ALA A 562 -12.46 23.87 -9.84
CA ALA A 562 -12.44 24.35 -8.46
C ALA A 562 -12.39 25.89 -8.38
N GLU A 563 -11.57 26.53 -9.22
CA GLU A 563 -11.45 27.99 -9.30
C GLU A 563 -12.75 28.65 -9.77
N ALA A 564 -13.39 28.08 -10.80
CA ALA A 564 -14.68 28.54 -11.32
C ALA A 564 -15.79 28.43 -10.25
N ALA A 565 -15.87 27.29 -9.57
CA ALA A 565 -16.85 27.04 -8.51
C ALA A 565 -16.68 28.01 -7.32
N LEU A 566 -15.46 28.20 -6.83
CA LEU A 566 -15.18 29.12 -5.71
C LEU A 566 -15.43 30.60 -6.07
N SER A 567 -15.16 30.97 -7.31
CA SER A 567 -15.34 32.34 -7.79
C SER A 567 -16.77 32.64 -8.23
N ASN A 568 -17.65 31.63 -8.22
CA ASN A 568 -18.99 31.68 -8.82
C ASN A 568 -18.96 32.23 -10.25
N ARG A 569 -18.00 31.74 -11.06
CA ARG A 569 -17.81 32.13 -12.46
C ARG A 569 -17.98 30.92 -13.37
N PRO A 570 -18.40 31.13 -14.64
CA PRO A 570 -18.39 30.06 -15.63
C PRO A 570 -16.99 29.47 -15.81
N LEU A 571 -16.96 28.18 -16.17
CA LEU A 571 -15.73 27.47 -16.47
C LEU A 571 -14.98 28.14 -17.63
N ALA A 572 -13.66 28.28 -17.51
CA ALA A 572 -12.83 28.91 -18.53
C ALA A 572 -12.78 28.04 -19.80
N ARG A 573 -13.63 28.34 -20.79
CA ARG A 573 -13.89 27.48 -21.96
C ARG A 573 -12.62 27.14 -22.75
N VAL A 574 -11.79 28.13 -23.10
CA VAL A 574 -10.58 27.93 -23.92
C VAL A 574 -9.55 27.01 -23.25
N PRO A 575 -9.08 27.29 -22.02
CA PRO A 575 -8.11 26.41 -21.36
C PRO A 575 -8.69 25.03 -21.05
N MET A 576 -9.98 24.93 -20.72
CA MET A 576 -10.64 23.63 -20.50
C MET A 576 -10.69 22.80 -21.79
N ARG A 577 -11.13 23.37 -22.92
CA ARG A 577 -11.13 22.66 -24.22
C ARG A 577 -9.74 22.18 -24.62
N ARG A 578 -8.70 22.98 -24.37
CA ARG A 578 -7.31 22.60 -24.63
C ARG A 578 -6.87 21.40 -23.78
N ALA A 579 -7.20 21.41 -22.49
CA ALA A 579 -6.87 20.30 -21.59
C ALA A 579 -7.61 19.01 -21.97
N ILE A 580 -8.88 19.10 -22.38
CA ILE A 580 -9.67 17.96 -22.88
C ILE A 580 -9.03 17.37 -24.15
N ALA A 581 -8.68 18.22 -25.13
CA ALA A 581 -8.06 17.75 -26.37
C ALA A 581 -6.69 17.07 -26.11
N ALA A 582 -5.90 17.61 -25.18
CA ALA A 582 -4.64 16.99 -24.77
C ALA A 582 -4.86 15.65 -24.05
N TYR A 583 -5.87 15.57 -23.18
CA TYR A 583 -6.26 14.31 -22.54
C TYR A 583 -6.62 13.25 -23.58
N ASP A 584 -7.51 13.58 -24.53
CA ASP A 584 -7.95 12.64 -25.57
C ASP A 584 -6.79 12.18 -26.46
N HIS A 585 -5.86 13.09 -26.78
CA HIS A 585 -4.65 12.75 -27.52
C HIS A 585 -3.76 11.74 -26.76
N HIS A 586 -3.45 12.00 -25.49
CA HIS A 586 -2.63 11.09 -24.69
C HIS A 586 -3.33 9.76 -24.39
N TRP A 587 -4.67 9.76 -24.29
CA TRP A 587 -5.43 8.52 -24.11
C TRP A 587 -5.30 7.63 -25.35
N GLY A 588 -5.48 8.20 -26.55
CA GLY A 588 -5.27 7.48 -27.81
C GLY A 588 -3.83 7.02 -28.00
N GLU A 589 -2.85 7.83 -27.56
CA GLU A 589 -1.43 7.43 -27.52
C GLU A 589 -1.21 6.19 -26.62
N TRP A 590 -1.89 6.13 -25.47
CA TRP A 590 -1.79 5.01 -24.54
C TRP A 590 -2.37 3.71 -25.11
N GLU A 591 -3.54 3.82 -25.74
CA GLU A 591 -4.20 2.71 -26.43
C GLU A 591 -3.32 2.19 -27.57
N ALA A 592 -2.70 3.08 -28.35
CA ALA A 592 -1.76 2.70 -29.40
C ALA A 592 -0.52 1.99 -28.84
N LEU A 593 0.07 2.49 -27.75
CA LEU A 593 1.21 1.82 -27.09
C LEU A 593 0.81 0.42 -26.61
N HIS A 594 -0.34 0.27 -25.96
CA HIS A 594 -0.83 -1.02 -25.48
C HIS A 594 -1.08 -2.01 -26.62
N ALA A 595 -1.67 -1.56 -27.72
CA ALA A 595 -1.86 -2.39 -28.91
C ALA A 595 -0.54 -2.76 -29.62
N SER A 596 0.52 -1.96 -29.45
CA SER A 596 1.78 -2.16 -30.18
C SER A 596 2.68 -3.27 -29.64
N SER A 597 2.50 -3.71 -28.39
CA SER A 597 3.39 -4.70 -27.78
C SER A 597 2.75 -5.48 -26.62
N PRO A 598 2.93 -6.82 -26.55
CA PRO A 598 2.51 -7.63 -25.41
C PRO A 598 3.30 -7.34 -24.13
N LEU A 599 4.41 -6.61 -24.22
CA LEU A 599 5.18 -6.15 -23.06
C LEU A 599 4.56 -4.91 -22.41
N CYS A 600 3.56 -4.29 -23.03
CA CYS A 600 2.86 -3.16 -22.43
C CYS A 600 1.93 -3.64 -21.30
N PRO A 601 2.02 -3.06 -20.10
CA PRO A 601 1.05 -3.32 -19.04
C PRO A 601 -0.39 -3.01 -19.46
N THR A 602 -1.36 -3.58 -18.74
CA THR A 602 -2.78 -3.26 -18.95
C THR A 602 -3.08 -1.82 -18.58
N LEU A 603 -3.96 -1.18 -19.35
CA LEU A 603 -4.33 0.22 -19.15
C LEU A 603 -5.11 0.49 -17.86
N TYR A 604 -5.04 1.74 -17.41
CA TYR A 604 -5.93 2.28 -16.39
C TYR A 604 -7.35 2.51 -16.96
N SER A 605 -8.32 2.63 -16.06
CA SER A 605 -9.73 2.89 -16.35
C SER A 605 -10.18 4.18 -15.69
N ASP A 606 -10.60 5.14 -16.53
CA ASP A 606 -11.28 6.36 -16.08
C ASP A 606 -12.78 6.18 -15.83
N ARG A 607 -13.28 4.96 -15.99
CA ARG A 607 -14.68 4.55 -15.79
C ARG A 607 -14.91 3.83 -14.47
N SER A 608 -13.87 3.60 -13.70
CA SER A 608 -13.95 2.88 -12.43
C SER A 608 -13.28 3.66 -11.32
N VAL A 609 -13.99 3.79 -10.22
CA VAL A 609 -13.47 4.28 -8.95
C VAL A 609 -13.57 3.17 -7.91
N LYS A 610 -12.54 3.09 -7.08
CA LYS A 610 -12.53 2.25 -5.88
C LYS A 610 -11.83 3.03 -4.78
N TYR A 611 -12.23 2.81 -3.53
CA TYR A 611 -11.57 3.35 -2.32
C TYR A 611 -11.80 4.82 -1.99
N VAL A 612 -12.33 5.63 -2.92
CA VAL A 612 -12.69 7.03 -2.67
C VAL A 612 -14.15 7.27 -3.00
N ASP A 613 -14.79 8.17 -2.26
CA ASP A 613 -16.13 8.69 -2.54
C ASP A 613 -16.03 9.84 -3.54
N ALA A 614 -15.76 9.48 -4.79
CA ALA A 614 -15.66 10.40 -5.91
C ALA A 614 -16.16 9.73 -7.19
N ALA A 615 -16.70 10.51 -8.13
CA ALA A 615 -17.09 9.97 -9.42
C ALA A 615 -15.87 9.44 -10.21
N PRO A 616 -16.02 8.38 -11.02
CA PRO A 616 -15.05 8.05 -12.05
C PRO A 616 -14.72 9.28 -12.90
N PHE A 617 -13.45 9.45 -13.29
CA PHE A 617 -13.04 10.67 -13.97
C PHE A 617 -13.78 10.90 -15.31
N ARG A 618 -14.16 9.84 -16.03
CA ARG A 618 -14.91 9.92 -17.29
C ARG A 618 -16.21 10.71 -17.15
N GLU A 619 -16.95 10.52 -16.06
CA GLU A 619 -18.22 11.22 -15.84
C GLU A 619 -17.98 12.74 -15.70
N VAL A 620 -16.92 13.11 -14.97
CA VAL A 620 -16.54 14.52 -14.79
C VAL A 620 -16.03 15.13 -16.10
N LEU A 621 -15.26 14.37 -16.87
CA LEU A 621 -14.77 14.79 -18.19
C LEU A 621 -15.93 15.08 -19.16
N ASP A 622 -16.95 14.22 -19.19
CA ASP A 622 -18.12 14.41 -20.05
C ASP A 622 -18.97 15.61 -19.61
N ALA A 623 -19.07 15.86 -18.29
CA ALA A 623 -19.68 17.08 -17.78
C ALA A 623 -18.91 18.34 -18.21
N TYR A 624 -17.57 18.33 -18.18
CA TYR A 624 -16.77 19.45 -18.68
C TYR A 624 -16.97 19.68 -20.17
N ARG A 625 -17.00 18.61 -20.98
CA ARG A 625 -17.28 18.69 -22.43
C ARG A 625 -18.59 19.41 -22.70
N ASN A 626 -19.66 19.07 -21.98
CA ASN A 626 -20.97 19.70 -22.14
C ASN A 626 -20.98 21.19 -21.75
N GLN A 627 -20.26 21.55 -20.68
CA GLN A 627 -20.19 22.94 -20.22
C GLN A 627 -19.38 23.84 -21.15
N VAL A 628 -18.41 23.27 -21.88
CA VAL A 628 -17.53 24.04 -22.75
C VAL A 628 -17.82 23.86 -24.23
N ALA A 629 -18.63 22.90 -24.66
CA ALA A 629 -19.23 22.83 -26.01
C ALA A 629 -19.86 24.19 -26.35
#